data_AF-A0A7S2P0P7-F1
#
_entry.id   AF-A0A7S2P0P7-F1
#
_cell.length_a   1.000
_cell.length_b   1.000
_cell.length_c   1.000
_cell.angle_alpha   90.00
_cell.angle_beta   90.00
_cell.angle_gamma   90.00
#
_symmetry.space_group_name_H-M   'P 1'
#
loop_
_entity.id
_entity.type
_entity.pdbx_description
1 polymer ?
#
loop_
_entity_poly.entity_id
_entity_poly.type
_entity_poly.pdbx_seq_one_letter_code
_entity_poly.pdbx_strand_id
1 'polypeptide(L)'
;NCQELAGLSASLTLLKRQEKFASICFWGKIFGTSGDYYVAYALKEPVFEFPAKVFFYAGEDFEFKPLPVLTVENAEKVLALALDKPFTGKPDTVIEPEVEGGEEEPPAEEEGAEPVEKPPKLTEADRLALAIQDIDFDTAVVPKGAYALNEAHVVVPSSDFKGLGATEATGLAKYAHFRPPSSIASLRALARTDAEF
;
A
#
# COMPACT_ATOMS: atom_id res chain seq x y z
N ASN A 1 -19.13 6.18 -10.27
CA ASN A 1 -20.58 5.92 -10.07
C ASN A 1 -21.02 6.60 -8.76
N CYS A 2 -22.23 7.19 -8.65
CA CYS A 2 -22.67 7.83 -7.40
C CYS A 2 -22.80 6.84 -6.24
N GLN A 3 -23.18 5.60 -6.53
CA GLN A 3 -23.26 4.52 -5.55
C GLN A 3 -21.89 4.16 -4.98
N GLU A 4 -20.87 4.02 -5.84
CA GLU A 4 -19.48 3.77 -5.42
C GLU A 4 -18.97 4.89 -4.51
N LEU A 5 -19.19 6.16 -4.88
CA LEU A 5 -18.75 7.30 -4.08
C LEU A 5 -19.39 7.32 -2.68
N ALA A 6 -20.69 7.05 -2.61
CA ALA A 6 -21.41 6.98 -1.34
C ALA A 6 -20.91 5.80 -0.46
N GLY A 7 -20.74 4.62 -1.06
CA GLY A 7 -20.21 3.43 -0.39
C GLY A 7 -18.80 3.65 0.15
N LEU A 8 -17.89 4.12 -0.70
CA LEU A 8 -16.51 4.46 -0.31
C LEU A 8 -16.47 5.50 0.79
N SER A 9 -17.22 6.60 0.67
CA SER A 9 -17.23 7.65 1.69
C SER A 9 -17.70 7.13 3.06
N ALA A 10 -18.72 6.27 3.09
CA ALA A 10 -19.22 5.68 4.32
C ALA A 10 -18.19 4.70 4.93
N SER A 11 -17.66 3.79 4.12
CA SER A 11 -16.69 2.78 4.56
C SER A 11 -15.38 3.39 5.03
N LEU A 12 -14.85 4.41 4.35
CA LEU A 12 -13.64 5.12 4.79
C LEU A 12 -13.85 5.85 6.13
N THR A 13 -15.04 6.41 6.33
CA THR A 13 -15.39 7.04 7.62
C THR A 13 -15.44 6.01 8.75
N LEU A 14 -15.99 4.82 8.47
CA LEU A 14 -16.02 3.71 9.41
C LEU A 14 -14.61 3.22 9.74
N LEU A 15 -13.79 2.98 8.72
CA LEU A 15 -12.41 2.49 8.85
C LEU A 15 -11.56 3.47 9.68
N LYS A 16 -11.64 4.77 9.38
CA LYS A 16 -10.95 5.82 10.16
C LYS A 16 -11.30 5.73 11.65
N ARG A 17 -12.57 5.52 11.98
CA ARG A 17 -13.05 5.43 13.37
C ARG A 17 -12.61 4.15 14.05
N GLN A 18 -12.67 3.01 13.35
CA GLN A 18 -12.31 1.69 13.90
C GLN A 18 -10.82 1.60 14.23
N GLU A 19 -9.98 1.99 13.28
CA GLU A 19 -8.51 1.91 13.42
C GLU A 19 -7.89 3.13 14.10
N LYS A 20 -8.71 4.15 14.44
CA LYS A 20 -8.32 5.37 15.16
C LYS A 20 -7.22 6.19 14.48
N PHE A 21 -7.16 6.17 13.15
CA PHE A 21 -6.23 7.02 12.40
C PHE A 21 -6.66 8.49 12.39
N ALA A 22 -5.68 9.39 12.43
CA ALA A 22 -5.92 10.84 12.32
C ALA A 22 -6.56 11.21 10.96
N SER A 23 -6.13 10.55 9.89
CA SER A 23 -6.66 10.71 8.54
C SER A 23 -6.59 9.40 7.76
N ILE A 24 -7.51 9.26 6.80
CA ILE A 24 -7.50 8.17 5.82
C ILE A 24 -7.71 8.77 4.44
N CYS A 25 -6.97 8.26 3.46
CA CYS A 25 -7.00 8.71 2.09
C CYS A 25 -7.42 7.54 1.20
N PHE A 26 -8.30 7.83 0.23
CA PHE A 26 -8.52 6.90 -0.86
C PHE A 26 -7.28 6.94 -1.78
N TRP A 27 -6.67 5.79 -2.02
CA TRP A 27 -5.49 5.66 -2.86
C TRP A 27 -5.87 5.54 -4.33
N GLY A 28 -6.84 4.66 -4.61
CA GLY A 28 -7.23 4.35 -5.98
C GLY A 28 -8.01 3.06 -6.11
N LYS A 29 -8.20 2.66 -7.38
CA LYS A 29 -8.96 1.47 -7.78
C LYS A 29 -8.09 0.63 -8.72
N ILE A 30 -7.99 -0.67 -8.47
CA ILE A 30 -7.31 -1.63 -9.34
C ILE A 30 -8.38 -2.49 -10.00
N PHE A 31 -8.42 -2.47 -11.33
CA PHE A 31 -9.41 -3.22 -12.09
C PHE A 31 -9.05 -4.69 -12.17
N GLY A 32 -10.01 -5.55 -11.86
CA GLY A 32 -9.89 -6.99 -12.01
C GLY A 32 -10.80 -7.52 -13.12
N THR A 33 -10.67 -8.81 -13.43
CA THR A 33 -11.49 -9.46 -14.46
C THR A 33 -12.88 -9.84 -13.97
N SER A 34 -13.03 -10.17 -12.68
CA SER A 34 -14.31 -10.55 -12.05
C SER A 34 -14.86 -9.49 -11.10
N GLY A 35 -13.99 -8.68 -10.51
CA GLY A 35 -14.35 -7.57 -9.63
C GLY A 35 -13.16 -6.67 -9.38
N ASP A 36 -13.40 -5.46 -8.87
CA ASP A 36 -12.36 -4.47 -8.69
C ASP A 36 -11.92 -4.37 -7.22
N TYR A 37 -10.68 -3.92 -7.03
CA TYR A 37 -10.14 -3.60 -5.71
C TYR A 37 -10.16 -2.10 -5.46
N TYR A 38 -10.65 -1.71 -4.29
CA TYR A 38 -10.61 -0.34 -3.79
C TYR A 38 -9.54 -0.23 -2.72
N VAL A 39 -8.62 0.71 -2.87
CA VAL A 39 -7.45 0.82 -1.99
C VAL A 39 -7.52 2.13 -1.22
N ALA A 40 -7.23 2.06 0.07
CA ALA A 40 -7.09 3.20 0.95
C ALA A 40 -5.76 3.11 1.69
N TYR A 41 -5.27 4.25 2.17
CA TYR A 41 -4.13 4.25 3.08
C TYR A 41 -4.35 5.25 4.22
N ALA A 42 -3.69 4.97 5.34
CA ALA A 42 -3.54 5.89 6.45
C ALA A 42 -2.06 6.11 6.73
N LEU A 43 -1.72 7.30 7.23
CA LEU A 43 -0.37 7.59 7.72
C LEU A 43 -0.31 7.20 9.20
N LYS A 44 0.68 6.37 9.54
CA LYS A 44 1.05 6.14 10.94
C LYS A 44 1.63 7.41 11.52
N GLU A 45 1.48 7.55 12.84
CA GLU A 45 2.14 8.63 13.57
C GLU A 45 3.66 8.51 13.33
N PRO A 46 4.27 9.54 12.73
CA PRO A 46 5.66 9.46 12.36
C PRO A 46 6.56 9.53 13.60
N VAL A 47 7.41 8.52 13.75
CA VAL A 47 8.42 8.49 14.83
C VAL A 47 9.69 9.22 14.37
N PHE A 48 10.18 8.87 13.18
CA PHE A 48 11.33 9.46 12.47
C PHE A 48 11.50 8.69 11.14
N GLU A 49 11.79 9.25 9.98
CA GLU A 49 11.81 10.66 9.54
C GLU A 49 10.55 10.95 8.68
N PHE A 50 10.14 9.98 7.86
CA PHE A 50 8.95 10.00 7.00
C PHE A 50 7.83 9.12 7.60
N PRO A 51 6.55 9.54 7.54
CA PRO A 51 5.45 8.71 8.02
C PRO A 51 5.29 7.43 7.19
N ALA A 52 5.14 6.30 7.87
CA ALA A 52 4.82 5.03 7.22
C ALA A 52 3.35 5.00 6.77
N LYS A 53 3.08 4.49 5.58
CA LYS A 53 1.72 4.24 5.09
C LYS A 53 1.27 2.85 5.51
N VAL A 54 0.02 2.74 5.94
CA VAL A 54 -0.69 1.46 6.14
C VAL A 54 -1.76 1.40 5.08
N PHE A 55 -1.71 0.37 4.24
CA PHE A 55 -2.66 0.20 3.16
C PHE A 55 -3.76 -0.78 3.54
N PHE A 56 -4.94 -0.51 3.01
CA PHE A 56 -6.14 -1.30 3.14
C PHE A 56 -6.72 -1.54 1.76
N TYR A 57 -7.35 -2.69 1.57
CA TYR A 57 -8.07 -3.03 0.34
C TYR A 57 -9.49 -3.47 0.66
N ALA A 58 -10.41 -3.26 -0.27
CA ALA A 58 -11.78 -3.76 -0.23
C ALA A 58 -12.17 -4.28 -1.63
N GLY A 59 -13.14 -5.19 -1.67
CA GLY A 59 -13.82 -5.55 -2.91
C GLY A 59 -15.03 -4.66 -3.16
N GLU A 60 -15.99 -5.16 -3.94
CA GLU A 60 -17.25 -4.47 -4.26
C GLU A 60 -18.20 -4.29 -3.05
N ASP A 61 -17.92 -4.96 -1.94
CA ASP A 61 -18.63 -4.80 -0.67
C ASP A 61 -18.19 -3.57 0.12
N PHE A 62 -17.09 -2.92 -0.31
CA PHE A 62 -16.45 -1.80 0.39
C PHE A 62 -16.06 -2.12 1.83
N GLU A 63 -15.83 -3.40 2.15
CA GLU A 63 -15.34 -3.83 3.45
C GLU A 63 -13.80 -3.82 3.44
N PHE A 64 -13.22 -2.78 4.02
CA PHE A 64 -11.76 -2.61 4.01
C PHE A 64 -11.07 -3.51 5.02
N LYS A 65 -10.05 -4.21 4.54
CA LYS A 65 -9.16 -5.08 5.31
C LYS A 65 -7.71 -4.64 5.13
N PRO A 66 -6.83 -4.82 6.13
CA PRO A 66 -5.42 -4.49 5.99
C PRO A 66 -4.78 -5.33 4.87
N LEU A 67 -3.89 -4.73 4.08
CA LEU A 67 -3.09 -5.46 3.12
C LEU A 67 -2.01 -6.30 3.84
N PRO A 68 -1.71 -7.51 3.34
CA PRO A 68 -0.65 -8.33 3.90
C PRO A 68 0.71 -7.65 3.73
N VAL A 69 1.60 -7.88 4.69
CA VAL A 69 2.98 -7.42 4.63
C VAL A 69 3.84 -8.55 4.08
N LEU A 70 4.51 -8.30 2.97
CA LEU A 70 5.35 -9.29 2.31
C LEU A 70 6.78 -9.27 2.86
N THR A 71 7.36 -10.47 2.97
CA THR A 71 8.80 -10.64 3.07
C THR A 71 9.43 -10.49 1.68
N VAL A 72 10.73 -10.20 1.64
CA VAL A 72 11.49 -10.06 0.37
C VAL A 72 11.38 -11.34 -0.47
N GLU A 73 11.51 -12.51 0.15
CA GLU A 73 11.39 -13.81 -0.53
C GLU A 73 10.02 -14.01 -1.17
N ASN A 74 8.95 -13.61 -0.48
CA ASN A 74 7.59 -13.73 -0.99
C ASN A 74 7.34 -12.75 -2.13
N ALA A 75 7.87 -11.53 -2.04
CA ALA A 75 7.80 -10.55 -3.12
C ALA A 75 8.49 -11.07 -4.40
N GLU A 76 9.68 -11.65 -4.28
CA GLU A 76 10.41 -12.24 -5.42
C GLU A 76 9.63 -13.39 -6.07
N LYS A 77 9.02 -14.26 -5.27
CA LYS A 77 8.15 -15.34 -5.77
C LYS A 77 6.93 -14.79 -6.51
N VAL A 78 6.25 -13.78 -5.94
CA VAL A 78 5.11 -13.14 -6.59
C VAL A 78 5.50 -12.56 -7.96
N LEU A 79 6.64 -11.86 -8.03
CA LEU A 79 7.17 -11.30 -9.29
C LEU A 79 7.44 -12.41 -10.31
N ALA A 80 8.01 -13.54 -9.89
CA ALA A 80 8.32 -14.65 -10.79
C ALA A 80 7.06 -15.36 -11.32
N LEU A 81 5.98 -15.42 -10.53
CA LEU A 81 4.82 -16.29 -10.83
C LEU A 81 3.62 -15.56 -11.48
N ALA A 82 3.49 -14.25 -11.27
CA ALA A 82 2.25 -13.53 -11.60
C ALA A 82 2.42 -12.10 -12.11
N LEU A 83 3.61 -11.67 -12.54
CA LEU A 83 3.80 -10.31 -13.07
C LEU A 83 2.81 -9.98 -14.20
N ASP A 84 2.63 -10.90 -15.15
CA ASP A 84 1.90 -10.65 -16.40
C ASP A 84 0.41 -11.05 -16.36
N LYS A 85 -0.07 -11.61 -15.25
CA LYS A 85 -1.48 -12.06 -15.14
C LYS A 85 -2.39 -10.88 -14.79
N PRO A 86 -3.59 -10.72 -15.35
CA PRO A 86 -4.52 -9.71 -14.85
C PRO A 86 -4.97 -10.07 -13.42
N PHE A 87 -5.35 -9.07 -12.62
CA PHE A 87 -6.03 -9.32 -11.34
C PHE A 87 -7.41 -9.93 -11.60
N THR A 88 -7.84 -10.85 -10.77
CA THR A 88 -9.17 -11.45 -10.84
C THR A 88 -10.20 -10.68 -10.01
N GLY A 89 -9.78 -10.03 -8.92
CA GLY A 89 -10.70 -9.42 -7.95
C GLY A 89 -11.07 -10.34 -6.78
N LYS A 90 -10.43 -11.51 -6.67
CA LYS A 90 -10.63 -12.47 -5.57
C LYS A 90 -9.34 -12.62 -4.76
N PRO A 91 -9.27 -12.04 -3.54
CA PRO A 91 -8.02 -11.97 -2.76
C PRO A 91 -7.46 -13.35 -2.41
N ASP A 92 -8.31 -14.36 -2.22
CA ASP A 92 -7.92 -15.71 -1.81
C ASP A 92 -7.41 -16.59 -2.96
N THR A 93 -7.34 -16.07 -4.19
CA THR A 93 -6.87 -16.83 -5.35
C THR A 93 -5.38 -17.15 -5.18
N VAL A 94 -5.04 -18.43 -5.16
CA VAL A 94 -3.65 -18.89 -5.01
C VAL A 94 -2.86 -18.59 -6.29
N ILE A 95 -1.68 -18.00 -6.14
CA ILE A 95 -0.79 -17.64 -7.25
C ILE A 95 0.13 -18.80 -7.64
N GLU A 96 0.53 -19.59 -6.64
CA GLU A 96 1.41 -20.73 -6.84
C GLU A 96 0.73 -21.76 -7.75
N PRO A 97 1.43 -22.25 -8.79
CA PRO A 97 0.89 -23.34 -9.60
C PRO A 97 0.65 -24.55 -8.71
N GLU A 98 -0.52 -25.19 -8.84
CA GLU A 98 -0.68 -26.54 -8.31
C GLU A 98 0.38 -27.40 -8.98
N VAL A 99 1.32 -27.91 -8.20
CA VAL A 99 2.29 -28.89 -8.67
C VAL A 99 1.50 -30.15 -9.04
N GLU A 100 1.09 -30.27 -10.30
CA GLU A 100 0.60 -31.52 -10.88
C GLU A 100 1.73 -32.55 -10.77
N GLY A 101 1.68 -33.41 -9.75
CA GLY A 101 2.60 -34.55 -9.61
C GLY A 101 3.31 -34.71 -8.26
N GLY A 102 2.92 -33.98 -7.22
CA GLY A 102 3.21 -34.41 -5.85
C GLY A 102 2.04 -35.24 -5.36
N GLU A 103 2.20 -36.55 -5.29
CA GLU A 103 1.27 -37.41 -4.56
C GLU A 103 0.96 -36.75 -3.20
N GLU A 104 -0.31 -36.53 -2.90
CA GLU A 104 -0.75 -36.56 -1.51
C GLU A 104 -0.43 -37.96 -1.02
N GLU A 105 0.83 -38.22 -0.65
CA GLU A 105 1.15 -39.35 0.18
C GLU A 105 0.25 -39.20 1.42
N PRO A 106 -0.61 -40.18 1.72
CA PRO A 106 -1.37 -40.15 2.96
C PRO A 106 -0.36 -39.97 4.09
N PRO A 107 -0.64 -39.13 5.10
CA PRO A 107 0.31 -38.90 6.17
C PRO A 107 0.69 -40.25 6.74
N ALA A 108 1.98 -40.61 6.63
CA ALA A 108 2.52 -41.69 7.41
C ALA A 108 2.24 -41.29 8.86
N GLU A 109 1.39 -42.06 9.52
CA GLU A 109 1.12 -41.97 10.96
C GLU A 109 2.42 -42.29 11.71
N GLU A 110 3.36 -41.34 11.75
CA GLU A 110 4.35 -41.29 12.82
C GLU A 110 3.68 -40.62 14.01
N GLU A 111 3.17 -41.46 14.92
CA GLU A 111 2.76 -41.07 16.26
C GLU A 111 3.90 -40.28 16.95
N GLY A 112 3.81 -38.95 16.96
CA GLY A 112 4.64 -38.11 17.84
C GLY A 112 5.30 -36.87 17.24
N ALA A 113 5.12 -36.55 15.96
CA ALA A 113 5.64 -35.30 15.39
C ALA A 113 4.57 -34.19 15.44
N GLU A 114 4.89 -33.07 16.08
CA GLU A 114 4.07 -31.85 16.02
C GLU A 114 3.84 -31.46 14.55
N PRO A 115 2.62 -31.01 14.16
CA PRO A 115 2.34 -30.65 12.78
C PRO A 115 3.27 -29.52 12.35
N VAL A 116 4.20 -29.82 11.45
CA VAL A 116 5.01 -28.80 10.77
C VAL A 116 4.05 -27.99 9.90
N GLU A 117 3.70 -26.78 10.35
CA GLU A 117 2.87 -25.86 9.58
C GLU A 117 3.52 -25.61 8.22
N LYS A 118 2.89 -26.07 7.13
CA LYS A 118 3.30 -25.72 5.78
C LYS A 118 3.27 -24.19 5.65
N PRO A 119 4.27 -23.56 5.03
CA PRO A 119 4.26 -22.11 4.84
C PRO A 119 2.98 -21.72 4.05
N PRO A 120 2.31 -20.62 4.44
CA PRO A 120 1.08 -20.20 3.79
C PRO A 120 1.34 -19.93 2.30
N LYS A 121 0.46 -20.47 1.44
CA LYS A 121 0.53 -20.29 -0.01
C LYS A 121 0.34 -18.82 -0.36
N LEU A 122 1.08 -18.32 -1.34
CA LEU A 122 0.92 -16.94 -1.83
C LEU A 122 -0.40 -16.75 -2.57
N THR A 123 -1.07 -15.66 -2.26
CA THR A 123 -2.42 -15.32 -2.73
C THR A 123 -2.44 -14.04 -3.58
N GLU A 124 -3.54 -13.79 -4.29
CA GLU A 124 -3.71 -12.56 -5.06
C GLU A 124 -3.65 -11.31 -4.17
N ALA A 125 -4.06 -11.39 -2.90
CA ALA A 125 -3.89 -10.31 -1.93
C ALA A 125 -2.41 -9.93 -1.70
N ASP A 126 -1.51 -10.92 -1.69
CA ASP A 126 -0.07 -10.70 -1.59
C ASP A 126 0.43 -9.93 -2.82
N ARG A 127 0.03 -10.38 -4.00
CA ARG A 127 0.36 -9.66 -5.24
C ARG A 127 -0.20 -8.25 -5.31
N LEU A 128 -1.42 -8.06 -4.81
CA LEU A 128 -2.05 -6.76 -4.72
C LEU A 128 -1.22 -5.82 -3.82
N ALA A 129 -0.76 -6.32 -2.67
CA ALA A 129 0.10 -5.56 -1.77
C ALA A 129 1.41 -5.13 -2.44
N LEU A 130 2.06 -6.03 -3.18
CA LEU A 130 3.29 -5.71 -3.92
C LEU A 130 3.06 -4.63 -4.98
N ALA A 131 2.04 -4.81 -5.82
CA ALA A 131 1.74 -3.87 -6.90
C ALA A 131 1.41 -2.46 -6.35
N ILE A 132 0.67 -2.39 -5.24
CA ILE A 132 0.34 -1.11 -4.59
C ILE A 132 1.61 -0.45 -4.03
N GLN A 133 2.51 -1.21 -3.42
CA GLN A 133 3.77 -0.67 -2.91
C GLN A 133 4.64 -0.10 -4.03
N ASP A 134 4.77 -0.80 -5.15
CA ASP A 134 5.56 -0.34 -6.30
C ASP A 134 4.96 0.92 -6.91
N ILE A 135 3.64 0.93 -7.16
CA ILE A 135 2.95 2.10 -7.72
C ILE A 135 3.05 3.28 -6.75
N ASP A 136 2.81 3.08 -5.45
CA ASP A 136 2.91 4.16 -4.47
C ASP A 136 4.34 4.72 -4.38
N PHE A 137 5.36 3.86 -4.43
CA PHE A 137 6.75 4.28 -4.44
C PHE A 137 7.08 5.15 -5.66
N ASP A 138 6.54 4.83 -6.84
CA ASP A 138 6.83 5.61 -8.05
C ASP A 138 5.95 6.84 -8.23
N THR A 139 4.74 6.85 -7.65
CA THR A 139 3.72 7.86 -7.99
C THR A 139 3.25 8.71 -6.81
N ALA A 140 3.61 8.39 -5.57
CA ALA A 140 3.24 9.22 -4.43
C ALA A 140 3.89 10.60 -4.56
N VAL A 141 3.07 11.61 -4.82
CA VAL A 141 3.49 13.00 -4.99
C VAL A 141 2.61 13.94 -4.17
N VAL A 142 3.23 15.02 -3.70
CA VAL A 142 2.57 16.12 -2.99
C VAL A 142 3.01 17.45 -3.59
N PRO A 143 2.19 18.51 -3.48
CA PRO A 143 2.62 19.86 -3.81
C PRO A 143 3.77 20.30 -2.91
N LYS A 144 4.77 20.97 -3.47
CA LYS A 144 5.88 21.51 -2.70
C LYS A 144 5.41 22.50 -1.64
N GLY A 145 5.89 22.28 -0.42
CA GLY A 145 5.56 23.07 0.77
C GLY A 145 4.32 22.55 1.50
N ALA A 146 3.62 21.54 0.98
CA ALA A 146 2.51 20.91 1.69
C ALA A 146 2.97 20.19 2.96
N TYR A 147 4.21 19.71 2.98
CA TYR A 147 4.83 19.10 4.14
C TYR A 147 6.19 19.76 4.43
N ALA A 148 6.55 19.80 5.71
CA ALA A 148 7.80 20.36 6.19
C ALA A 148 8.38 19.49 7.31
N LEU A 149 9.68 19.62 7.53
CA LEU A 149 10.36 18.99 8.65
C LEU A 149 10.13 19.82 9.92
N ASN A 150 9.70 19.19 11.02
CA ASN A 150 9.64 19.85 12.32
C ASN A 150 10.98 19.73 13.10
N GLU A 151 11.05 20.33 14.29
CA GLU A 151 12.24 20.27 15.17
C GLU A 151 12.63 18.85 15.59
N ALA A 152 11.67 17.91 15.57
CA ALA A 152 11.91 16.50 15.86
C ALA A 152 12.43 15.72 14.63
N HIS A 153 12.75 16.40 13.53
CA HIS A 153 13.16 15.81 12.25
C HIS A 153 12.09 14.87 11.68
N VAL A 154 10.83 15.26 11.80
CA VAL A 154 9.69 14.50 11.31
C VAL A 154 8.93 15.29 10.26
N VAL A 155 8.57 14.63 9.16
CA VAL A 155 7.74 15.20 8.10
C VAL A 155 6.30 15.35 8.60
N VAL A 156 5.84 16.60 8.71
CA VAL A 156 4.50 16.97 9.15
C VAL A 156 3.81 17.89 8.12
N PRO A 157 2.47 17.94 8.07
CA PRO A 157 1.77 18.90 7.24
C PRO A 157 2.16 20.34 7.61
N SER A 158 2.46 21.16 6.61
CA SER A 158 2.79 22.57 6.81
C SER A 158 1.54 23.38 7.14
N SER A 159 1.58 24.17 8.23
CA SER A 159 0.50 25.09 8.60
C SER A 159 0.35 26.26 7.64
N ASP A 160 1.43 26.60 6.95
CA ASP A 160 1.56 27.82 6.17
C ASP A 160 1.15 27.58 4.71
N PHE A 161 1.09 26.32 4.29
CA PHE A 161 0.66 25.95 2.95
C PHE A 161 -0.83 26.21 2.72
N LYS A 162 -1.15 27.02 1.71
CA LYS A 162 -2.53 27.37 1.32
C LYS A 162 -2.96 26.77 -0.02
N GLY A 163 -2.15 25.87 -0.58
CA GLY A 163 -2.36 25.31 -1.92
C GLY A 163 -1.56 26.04 -2.99
N LEU A 164 -1.42 25.38 -4.14
CA LEU A 164 -0.84 25.99 -5.34
C LEU A 164 -1.89 26.80 -6.09
N GLY A 165 -1.47 27.90 -6.72
CA GLY A 165 -2.31 28.58 -7.69
C GLY A 165 -2.58 27.70 -8.92
N ALA A 166 -3.71 27.92 -9.60
CA ALA A 166 -4.11 27.09 -10.76
C ALA A 166 -3.03 27.02 -11.86
N THR A 167 -2.33 28.12 -12.13
CA THR A 167 -1.22 28.16 -13.10
C THR A 167 0.03 27.45 -12.61
N GLU A 168 0.29 27.44 -11.30
CA GLU A 168 1.44 26.75 -10.73
C GLU A 168 1.22 25.23 -10.70
N ALA A 169 -0.02 24.81 -10.45
CA ALA A 169 -0.41 23.40 -10.42
C ALA A 169 -0.17 22.67 -11.76
N THR A 170 0.00 23.38 -12.87
CA THR A 170 0.36 22.74 -14.16
C THR A 170 1.85 22.43 -14.27
N GLY A 171 2.69 22.97 -13.39
CA GLY A 171 4.15 22.81 -13.43
C GLY A 171 4.63 21.61 -12.63
N LEU A 172 5.22 20.61 -13.30
CA LEU A 172 5.76 19.41 -12.63
C LEU A 172 6.79 19.75 -11.53
N ALA A 173 7.56 20.83 -11.71
CA ALA A 173 8.56 21.28 -10.74
C ALA A 173 7.96 21.76 -9.40
N LYS A 174 6.62 21.92 -9.32
CA LYS A 174 5.88 22.32 -8.12
C LYS A 174 5.41 21.12 -7.28
N TYR A 175 5.81 19.91 -7.65
CA TYR A 175 5.52 18.68 -6.93
C TYR A 175 6.80 18.00 -6.48
N ALA A 176 6.73 17.24 -5.40
CA ALA A 176 7.80 16.38 -4.91
C ALA A 176 7.23 15.00 -4.55
N HIS A 177 8.10 14.00 -4.49
CA HIS A 177 7.69 12.67 -4.07
C HIS A 177 7.43 12.62 -2.56
N PHE A 178 6.32 11.98 -2.18
CA PHE A 178 5.94 11.77 -0.78
C PHE A 178 6.31 10.35 -0.33
N ARG A 179 7.63 10.15 -0.17
CA ARG A 179 8.25 8.90 0.26
C ARG A 179 9.67 9.16 0.78
N PRO A 180 10.28 8.19 1.49
CA PRO A 180 11.69 8.27 1.85
C PRO A 180 12.61 8.50 0.64
N PRO A 181 13.70 9.26 0.80
CA PRO A 181 14.62 9.56 -0.30
C PRO A 181 15.31 8.30 -0.83
N SER A 182 15.23 8.09 -2.14
CA SER A 182 15.88 6.95 -2.83
C SER A 182 17.26 7.28 -3.41
N SER A 183 17.60 8.56 -3.54
CA SER A 183 18.89 9.02 -4.07
C SER A 183 19.74 9.72 -3.03
N ILE A 184 21.07 9.69 -3.22
CA ILE A 184 22.02 10.41 -2.36
C ILE A 184 21.74 11.92 -2.38
N ALA A 185 21.32 12.47 -3.52
CA ALA A 185 20.98 13.88 -3.63
C ALA A 185 19.75 14.24 -2.77
N SER A 186 18.69 13.42 -2.83
CA SER A 186 17.49 13.59 -1.99
C SER A 186 17.78 13.36 -0.51
N LEU A 187 18.68 12.44 -0.17
CA LEU A 187 19.10 12.20 1.22
C LEU A 187 19.86 13.41 1.78
N ARG A 188 20.77 14.00 0.99
CA ARG A 188 21.47 15.24 1.36
C ARG A 188 20.53 16.43 1.48
N ALA A 189 19.44 16.47 0.71
CA ALA A 189 18.43 17.52 0.82
C ALA A 189 17.64 17.36 2.14
N LEU A 190 17.25 16.14 2.49
CA LEU A 190 16.54 15.83 3.75
C LEU A 190 17.39 16.14 5.00
N ALA A 191 18.71 15.97 4.91
CA ALA A 191 19.63 16.31 6.00
C ALA A 191 19.73 17.83 6.30
N ARG A 192 19.08 18.68 5.48
CA ARG A 192 19.01 20.13 5.73
C ARG A 192 17.76 20.45 6.54
N THR A 193 17.87 21.41 7.44
CA THR A 193 16.78 21.87 8.32
C THR A 193 15.67 22.63 7.58
N ASP A 194 15.88 23.02 6.32
CA ASP A 194 14.96 23.79 5.48
C ASP A 194 14.30 22.96 4.37
N ALA A 195 14.29 21.62 4.50
CA ALA A 195 13.69 20.75 3.49
C ALA A 195 12.16 20.93 3.42
N GLU A 196 11.67 21.34 2.25
CA GLU A 196 10.23 21.43 1.93
C GLU A 196 9.83 20.30 0.96
N PHE A 197 8.67 19.70 1.24
CA PHE A 197 8.09 18.58 0.48
C PHE A 197 6.75 18.94 -0.11
#